data_AF-A0AA35L200-F1
#
_entry.id   AF-A0AA35L200-F1
#
_cell.length_a   1.000
_cell.length_b   1.000
_cell.length_c   1.000
_cell.angle_alpha   90.00
_cell.angle_beta   90.00
_cell.angle_gamma   90.00
#
_symmetry.space_group_name_H-M   'P 1'
#
loop_
_entity.id
_entity.type
_entity.pdbx_description
1 polymer ?
#
loop_
_entity_poly.entity_id
_entity_poly.type
_entity_poly.pdbx_seq_one_letter_code
_entity_poly.pdbx_strand_id
1 'polypeptide(L)'
;MRHKNRKGNVVKWFREDFFIPGPAIFYTDISKVAKAFGEHLAPSQINEVVLKAIDNLTVEDRVVSQASGKLLSSFLEECGMDMEDLPIVVKEIYNHLHRISDTRTKDETLTAVVNLAAKRLNPVVDSLLDCSLECDEMSP
;
A
#
# COMPACT_ATOMS: atom_id res chain seq x y z
N MET A 1 26.01 -11.74 39.79
CA MET A 1 24.95 -11.47 38.81
C MET A 1 25.58 -10.82 37.58
N ARG A 2 25.51 -11.48 36.40
CA ARG A 2 26.03 -10.95 35.12
C ARG A 2 24.86 -10.99 34.12
N HIS A 3 24.43 -9.82 33.67
CA HIS A 3 23.45 -9.68 32.59
C HIS A 3 24.02 -10.33 31.30
N LYS A 4 23.42 -11.43 30.86
CA LYS A 4 23.68 -12.02 29.55
C LYS A 4 22.95 -11.20 28.49
N ASN A 5 23.76 -10.62 27.60
CA ASN A 5 23.36 -9.86 26.42
C ASN A 5 22.46 -10.73 25.52
N ARG A 6 21.18 -10.35 25.39
CA ARG A 6 20.15 -11.07 24.62
C ARG A 6 19.97 -10.47 23.22
N LYS A 7 21.06 -9.99 22.60
CA LYS A 7 21.11 -9.37 21.25
C LYS A 7 21.89 -10.22 20.25
N GLY A 8 21.61 -11.51 20.17
CA GLY A 8 22.40 -12.42 19.32
C GLY A 8 21.61 -13.51 18.60
N ASN A 9 20.27 -13.45 18.58
CA ASN A 9 19.44 -14.50 17.98
C ASN A 9 18.34 -13.98 17.05
N VAL A 10 18.49 -12.76 16.54
CA VAL A 10 17.56 -12.21 15.54
C VAL A 10 18.28 -12.22 14.19
N VAL A 11 17.66 -12.94 13.25
CA VAL A 11 18.00 -13.02 11.82
C VAL A 11 19.12 -13.98 11.44
N LYS A 12 18.77 -15.27 11.45
CA LYS A 12 19.28 -16.22 10.46
C LYS A 12 18.21 -16.36 9.36
N TRP A 13 17.87 -15.25 8.70
CA TRP A 13 17.07 -15.31 7.47
C TRP A 13 17.94 -16.02 6.43
N PHE A 14 17.44 -17.11 5.90
CA PHE A 14 18.10 -17.89 4.87
C PHE A 14 18.41 -16.96 3.70
N ARG A 15 19.70 -16.74 3.42
CA ARG A 15 20.18 -16.04 2.22
C ARG A 15 19.66 -16.66 0.92
N GLU A 16 19.08 -17.85 0.99
CA GLU A 16 18.50 -18.58 -0.14
C GLU A 16 17.08 -18.09 -0.50
N ASP A 17 16.29 -17.58 0.46
CA ASP A 17 14.93 -17.07 0.19
C ASP A 17 14.94 -15.66 -0.44
N PHE A 18 16.08 -14.96 -0.34
CA PHE A 18 16.34 -13.70 -1.01
C PHE A 18 17.26 -13.85 -2.22
N PHE A 19 17.41 -15.07 -2.78
CA PHE A 19 17.93 -15.21 -4.14
C PHE A 19 16.84 -14.74 -5.12
N ILE A 20 16.64 -13.42 -5.14
CA ILE A 20 15.70 -12.73 -5.99
C ILE A 20 16.14 -12.95 -7.45
N PRO A 21 15.44 -13.76 -8.26
CA PRO A 21 15.80 -13.96 -9.65
C PRO A 21 15.26 -12.77 -10.44
N GLY A 22 16.04 -11.67 -10.43
CA GLY A 22 15.77 -10.49 -11.23
C GLY A 22 14.43 -9.80 -10.92
N PRO A 23 14.01 -8.86 -11.80
CA PRO A 23 12.79 -8.05 -11.63
C PRO A 23 11.49 -8.88 -11.58
N ALA A 24 11.54 -10.17 -11.93
CA ALA A 24 10.37 -11.05 -11.97
C ALA A 24 9.69 -11.22 -10.60
N ILE A 25 10.43 -11.10 -9.49
CA ILE A 25 9.87 -11.25 -8.14
C ILE A 25 8.80 -10.20 -7.82
N PHE A 26 8.92 -8.99 -8.37
CA PHE A 26 7.91 -7.94 -8.22
C PHE A 26 6.58 -8.32 -8.88
N TYR A 27 6.59 -9.29 -9.79
CA TYR A 27 5.40 -9.80 -10.45
C TYR A 27 4.88 -11.10 -9.82
N THR A 28 5.76 -11.94 -9.28
CA THR A 28 5.39 -13.27 -8.74
C THR A 28 5.11 -13.28 -7.23
N ASP A 29 5.68 -12.34 -6.46
CA ASP A 29 5.62 -12.36 -4.98
C ASP A 29 5.60 -10.93 -4.40
N ILE A 30 4.79 -10.05 -4.98
CA ILE A 30 4.69 -8.64 -4.57
C ILE A 30 4.28 -8.46 -3.10
N SER A 31 3.53 -9.40 -2.52
CA SER A 31 3.19 -9.41 -1.09
C SER A 31 4.42 -9.63 -0.21
N LYS A 32 5.35 -10.52 -0.60
CA LYS A 32 6.62 -10.71 0.13
C LYS A 32 7.49 -9.47 0.06
N VAL A 33 7.47 -8.76 -1.08
CA VAL A 33 8.16 -7.47 -1.23
C VAL A 33 7.55 -6.43 -0.30
N ALA A 34 6.22 -6.27 -0.31
CA ALA A 34 5.51 -5.33 0.56
C ALA A 34 5.79 -5.61 2.04
N LYS A 35 5.76 -6.89 2.44
CA LYS A 35 6.11 -7.31 3.80
C LYS A 35 7.56 -6.97 4.17
N ALA A 36 8.53 -7.30 3.32
CA ALA A 36 9.93 -6.98 3.57
C ALA A 36 10.15 -5.46 3.66
N PHE A 37 9.41 -4.67 2.88
CA PHE A 37 9.47 -3.22 2.94
C PHE A 37 8.84 -2.69 4.23
N GLY A 38 7.70 -3.24 4.65
CA GLY A 38 7.08 -2.93 5.94
C GLY A 38 7.99 -3.21 7.14
N GLU A 39 8.80 -4.26 7.07
CA GLU A 39 9.74 -4.64 8.14
C GLU A 39 11.03 -3.79 8.19
N HIS A 40 11.37 -3.09 7.10
CA HIS A 40 12.69 -2.47 6.93
C HIS A 40 12.70 -0.99 6.55
N LEU A 41 11.63 -0.48 5.95
CA LEU A 41 11.51 0.93 5.61
C LEU A 41 10.92 1.73 6.78
N ALA A 42 11.30 2.99 6.86
CA ALA A 42 10.61 3.92 7.75
C ALA A 42 9.17 4.16 7.26
N PRO A 43 8.21 4.47 8.15
CA PRO A 43 6.82 4.76 7.77
C PRO A 43 6.68 5.81 6.66
N SER A 44 7.49 6.88 6.69
CA SER A 44 7.51 7.91 5.64
C SER A 44 7.90 7.36 4.26
N GLN A 45 8.85 6.42 4.20
CA GLN A 45 9.27 5.77 2.95
C GLN A 45 8.18 4.83 2.43
N ILE A 46 7.44 4.16 3.32
CA ILE A 46 6.28 3.36 2.95
C ILE A 46 5.20 4.26 2.32
N ASN A 47 4.92 5.42 2.93
CA ASN A 47 3.98 6.40 2.38
C ASN A 47 4.42 6.89 0.99
N GLU A 48 5.71 7.21 0.80
CA GLU A 48 6.23 7.59 -0.52
C GLU A 48 6.02 6.50 -1.58
N VAL A 49 6.23 5.23 -1.25
CA VAL A 49 6.00 4.10 -2.18
C VAL A 49 4.52 3.99 -2.52
N VAL A 50 3.65 4.12 -1.53
CA VAL A 50 2.19 4.03 -1.70
C VAL A 50 1.65 5.18 -2.54
N LEU A 51 2.09 6.42 -2.28
CA LEU A 51 1.70 7.59 -3.08
C LEU A 51 2.16 7.45 -4.53
N LYS A 52 3.39 6.98 -4.77
CA LYS A 52 3.86 6.69 -6.14
C LYS A 52 3.04 5.59 -6.82
N ALA A 53 2.60 4.57 -6.07
CA ALA A 53 1.72 3.55 -6.62
C ALA A 53 0.36 4.17 -7.03
N ILE A 54 -0.19 5.07 -6.23
CA ILE A 54 -1.45 5.79 -6.52
C ILE A 54 -1.32 6.64 -7.79
N ASP A 55 -0.24 7.42 -7.92
CA ASP A 55 0.02 8.26 -9.12
C ASP A 55 0.04 7.44 -10.42
N ASN A 56 0.44 6.17 -10.35
CA ASN A 56 0.56 5.30 -11.51
C ASN A 56 -0.72 4.48 -11.81
N LEU A 57 -1.78 4.59 -10.99
CA LEU A 57 -3.07 3.92 -11.24
C LEU A 57 -3.79 4.46 -12.49
N THR A 58 -3.49 5.70 -12.89
CA THR A 58 -4.18 6.38 -13.99
C THR A 58 -3.35 6.45 -15.27
N VAL A 59 -2.21 5.75 -15.31
CA VAL A 59 -1.33 5.70 -16.48
C VAL A 59 -2.00 4.90 -17.60
N GLU A 60 -1.89 5.37 -18.84
CA GLU A 60 -2.50 4.73 -20.02
C GLU A 60 -1.96 3.32 -20.28
N ASP A 61 -0.69 3.07 -19.92
CA ASP A 61 -0.11 1.73 -19.97
C ASP A 61 -0.79 0.83 -18.93
N ARG A 62 -1.64 -0.06 -19.46
CA ARG A 62 -2.39 -1.03 -18.67
C ARG A 62 -1.52 -1.91 -17.77
N VAL A 63 -0.32 -2.30 -18.23
CA VAL A 63 0.57 -3.17 -17.46
C VAL A 63 1.11 -2.40 -16.25
N VAL A 64 1.48 -1.14 -16.44
CA VAL A 64 1.93 -0.24 -15.36
C VAL A 64 0.80 0.04 -14.37
N SER A 65 -0.40 0.37 -14.86
CA SER A 65 -1.59 0.58 -14.04
C SER A 65 -1.90 -0.65 -13.17
N GLN A 66 -1.93 -1.84 -13.76
CA GLN A 66 -2.22 -3.09 -13.03
C GLN A 66 -1.13 -3.45 -12.02
N ALA A 67 0.14 -3.26 -12.38
CA ALA A 67 1.25 -3.48 -11.45
C ALA A 67 1.15 -2.54 -10.24
N SER A 68 0.75 -1.29 -10.48
CA SER A 68 0.57 -0.28 -9.45
C SER A 68 -0.61 -0.60 -8.51
N GLY A 69 -1.73 -1.08 -9.07
CA GLY A 69 -2.87 -1.56 -8.28
C GLY A 69 -2.50 -2.72 -7.36
N LYS A 70 -1.75 -3.71 -7.88
CA LYS A 70 -1.24 -4.84 -7.09
C LYS A 70 -0.27 -4.41 -6.00
N LEU A 71 0.64 -3.48 -6.32
CA LEU A 71 1.59 -2.93 -5.37
C LEU A 71 0.84 -2.24 -4.24
N LEU A 72 -0.05 -1.30 -4.57
CA LEU A 72 -0.88 -0.59 -3.61
C LEU A 72 -1.64 -1.57 -2.70
N SER A 73 -2.36 -2.52 -3.29
CA SER A 73 -3.13 -3.53 -2.56
C SER A 73 -2.27 -4.28 -1.53
N SER A 74 -1.08 -4.72 -1.96
CA SER A 74 -0.15 -5.46 -1.09
C SER A 74 0.39 -4.61 0.05
N PHE A 75 0.70 -3.34 -0.20
CA PHE A 75 1.17 -2.42 0.84
C PHE A 75 0.06 -2.06 1.84
N LEU A 76 -1.17 -1.84 1.38
CA LEU A 76 -2.30 -1.60 2.28
C LEU A 76 -2.61 -2.85 3.13
N GLU A 77 -2.45 -4.04 2.56
CA GLU A 77 -2.66 -5.30 3.28
C GLU A 77 -1.62 -5.53 4.37
N GLU A 78 -0.32 -5.43 4.03
CA GLU A 78 0.79 -5.76 4.92
C GLU A 78 1.16 -4.61 5.86
N CYS A 79 1.10 -3.36 5.39
CA CYS A 79 1.60 -2.18 6.13
C CYS A 79 0.50 -1.22 6.59
N GLY A 80 -0.75 -1.40 6.16
CA GLY A 80 -1.82 -0.41 6.40
C GLY A 80 -2.18 -0.19 7.88
N MET A 81 -1.84 -1.13 8.75
CA MET A 81 -2.03 -0.99 10.20
C MET A 81 -1.10 0.06 10.82
N ASP A 82 0.14 0.12 10.34
CA ASP A 82 1.21 0.97 10.90
C ASP A 82 1.41 2.27 10.09
N MET A 83 0.56 2.51 9.09
CA MET A 83 0.61 3.68 8.23
C MET A 83 0.21 4.95 8.99
N GLU A 84 1.14 5.91 9.04
CA GLU A 84 1.01 7.17 9.78
C GLU A 84 0.03 8.13 9.08
N ASP A 85 0.16 8.30 7.76
CA ASP A 85 -0.64 9.24 6.95
C ASP A 85 -1.81 8.55 6.23
N LEU A 86 -2.46 7.61 6.91
CA LEU A 86 -3.57 6.86 6.34
C LEU A 86 -4.68 7.75 5.72
N PRO A 87 -5.09 8.88 6.34
CA PRO A 87 -6.09 9.76 5.74
C PRO A 87 -5.68 10.33 4.38
N ILE A 88 -4.42 10.73 4.25
CA ILE A 88 -3.87 11.26 2.99
C ILE A 88 -3.90 10.18 1.92
N VAL A 89 -3.49 8.96 2.27
CA VAL A 89 -3.50 7.82 1.34
C VAL A 89 -4.92 7.51 0.86
N VAL A 90 -5.90 7.44 1.76
CA VAL A 90 -7.31 7.19 1.40
C VAL A 90 -7.86 8.29 0.50
N LYS A 91 -7.57 9.56 0.82
CA LYS A 91 -7.97 10.71 0.02
C LYS A 91 -7.38 10.68 -1.39
N GLU A 92 -6.09 10.38 -1.52
CA GLU A 92 -5.44 10.27 -2.83
C GLU A 92 -6.02 9.12 -3.66
N ILE A 93 -6.29 7.97 -3.05
CA ILE A 93 -6.97 6.86 -3.74
C ILE A 93 -8.34 7.29 -4.26
N TYR A 94 -9.16 7.94 -3.41
CA TYR A 94 -10.48 8.43 -3.79
C TYR A 94 -10.40 9.41 -4.97
N ASN A 95 -9.47 10.36 -4.91
CA ASN A 95 -9.25 11.37 -5.96
C ASN A 95 -8.86 10.76 -7.31
N HIS A 96 -8.13 9.64 -7.32
CA HIS A 96 -7.70 8.96 -8.54
C HIS A 96 -8.75 7.96 -9.06
N LEU A 97 -9.63 7.45 -8.21
CA LEU A 97 -10.53 6.33 -8.51
C LEU A 97 -11.40 6.52 -9.76
N HIS A 98 -11.89 7.74 -10.00
CA HIS A 98 -12.72 8.05 -11.17
C HIS A 98 -11.91 8.11 -12.48
N ARG A 99 -10.59 8.27 -12.39
CA ARG A 99 -9.66 8.39 -13.52
C ARG A 99 -8.98 7.07 -13.90
N ILE A 100 -9.10 6.04 -13.07
CA ILE A 100 -8.56 4.70 -13.37
C ILE A 100 -9.33 4.12 -14.56
N SER A 101 -8.63 3.91 -15.68
CA SER A 101 -9.21 3.44 -16.94
C SER A 101 -9.39 1.92 -16.98
N ASP A 102 -8.43 1.15 -16.45
CA ASP A 102 -8.51 -0.31 -16.39
C ASP A 102 -9.42 -0.76 -15.24
N THR A 103 -10.55 -1.38 -15.60
CA THR A 103 -11.57 -1.82 -14.63
C THR A 103 -11.02 -2.78 -13.59
N ARG A 104 -10.10 -3.67 -13.97
CA ARG A 104 -9.47 -4.61 -13.04
C ARG A 104 -8.63 -3.87 -12.00
N THR A 105 -7.83 -2.90 -12.41
CA THR A 105 -7.05 -2.04 -11.50
C THR A 105 -7.98 -1.29 -10.54
N LYS A 106 -9.11 -0.80 -11.05
CA LYS A 106 -10.12 -0.09 -10.26
C LYS A 106 -10.76 -0.99 -9.20
N ASP A 107 -11.19 -2.19 -9.58
CA ASP A 107 -11.79 -3.16 -8.66
C ASP A 107 -10.80 -3.63 -7.59
N GLU A 108 -9.53 -3.86 -7.97
CA GLU A 108 -8.46 -4.22 -7.05
C GLU A 108 -8.19 -3.09 -6.04
N THR A 109 -8.14 -1.84 -6.51
CA THR A 109 -7.97 -0.65 -5.65
C THR A 109 -9.13 -0.51 -4.66
N LEU A 110 -10.37 -0.65 -5.12
CA LEU A 110 -11.56 -0.62 -4.26
C LEU A 110 -11.53 -1.73 -3.21
N THR A 111 -11.20 -2.94 -3.63
CA THR A 111 -11.10 -4.11 -2.73
C THR A 111 -10.03 -3.86 -1.66
N ALA A 112 -8.89 -3.27 -2.02
CA ALA A 112 -7.84 -2.93 -1.08
C ALA A 112 -8.30 -1.91 -0.02
N VAL A 113 -9.03 -0.86 -0.41
CA VAL A 113 -9.60 0.12 0.52
C VAL A 113 -10.64 -0.54 1.45
N VAL A 114 -11.50 -1.41 0.93
CA VAL A 114 -12.47 -2.16 1.75
C VAL A 114 -11.77 -3.07 2.75
N ASN A 115 -10.74 -3.80 2.33
CA ASN A 115 -9.94 -4.65 3.22
C ASN A 115 -9.22 -3.83 4.31
N LEU A 116 -8.76 -2.63 3.96
CA LEU A 116 -8.16 -1.70 4.91
C LEU A 116 -9.20 -1.17 5.91
N ALA A 117 -10.40 -0.82 5.44
CA ALA A 117 -11.51 -0.41 6.31
C ALA A 117 -11.94 -1.54 7.26
N ALA A 118 -11.90 -2.79 6.82
CA ALA A 118 -12.18 -3.94 7.69
C ALA A 118 -11.19 -4.05 8.87
N LYS A 119 -9.96 -3.54 8.71
CA LYS A 119 -8.92 -3.50 9.74
C LYS A 119 -8.89 -2.18 10.53
N ARG A 120 -9.15 -1.05 9.87
CA ARG A 120 -9.11 0.32 10.43
C ARG A 120 -10.36 1.11 10.02
N LEU A 121 -11.51 0.69 10.52
CA LEU A 121 -12.81 1.22 10.10
C LEU A 121 -12.92 2.74 10.24
N ASN A 122 -12.80 3.27 11.46
CA ASN A 122 -13.05 4.70 11.70
C ASN A 122 -12.12 5.60 10.87
N PRO A 123 -10.77 5.44 10.90
CA PRO A 123 -9.90 6.33 10.13
C PRO A 123 -10.18 6.30 8.62
N VAL A 124 -10.50 5.13 8.06
CA VAL A 124 -10.79 5.02 6.61
C VAL A 124 -12.14 5.65 6.29
N VAL A 125 -13.18 5.35 7.07
CA VAL A 125 -14.54 5.87 6.85
C VAL A 125 -14.57 7.38 7.03
N ASP A 126 -13.96 7.91 8.10
CA ASP A 126 -13.90 9.34 8.36
C ASP A 126 -13.22 10.08 7.19
N SER A 127 -12.10 9.54 6.69
CA SER A 127 -11.40 10.12 5.54
C SER A 127 -12.24 10.10 4.25
N LEU A 128 -13.00 9.04 4.01
CA LEU A 128 -13.89 8.94 2.84
C LEU A 128 -15.08 9.91 2.94
N LEU A 129 -15.63 10.10 4.14
CA LEU A 129 -16.71 11.07 4.38
C LEU A 129 -16.20 12.50 4.15
N ASP A 130 -15.02 12.83 4.66
CA ASP A 130 -14.38 14.14 4.44
C ASP A 130 -14.20 14.43 2.93
N CYS A 131 -13.77 13.43 2.15
CA CYS A 131 -13.64 13.58 0.69
C CYS A 131 -15.00 13.84 0.00
N SER A 132 -16.06 13.16 0.44
CA SER A 132 -17.40 13.34 -0.12
C SER A 132 -17.94 14.74 0.17
N LEU A 133 -17.72 15.24 1.39
CA LEU A 133 -18.16 16.58 1.80
C LEU A 133 -17.45 17.68 0.98
N GLU A 134 -16.14 17.54 0.73
CA GLU A 134 -15.39 18.48 -0.12
C GLU A 134 -15.90 18.49 -1.58
N CYS A 135 -16.39 17.35 -2.08
CA CYS A 135 -16.94 17.24 -3.42
C CYS A 135 -18.34 17.87 -3.53
N ASP A 136 -19.16 17.77 -2.48
CA ASP A 136 -20.49 18.38 -2.45
C ASP A 136 -20.40 19.92 -2.40
N GLU A 137 -19.41 20.48 -1.69
CA GLU A 137 -19.18 21.95 -1.64
C GLU A 137 -18.67 22.54 -2.98
N MET A 138 -18.15 21.71 -3.88
CA MET A 138 -17.74 22.14 -5.23
C MET A 138 -18.88 22.08 -6.27
N SER A 139 -20.10 21.76 -5.85
CA SER A 139 -21.30 21.82 -6.69
C SER A 139 -21.86 23.25 -6.72
N PRO A 140 -21.98 23.91 -7.89
CA PRO A 140 -22.54 25.26 -8.01
C PRO A 140 -24.05 25.33 -7.74
#